data_AF-A0A7R6SZT0-F1
#
_entry.id   AF-A0A7R6SZT0-F1
#
_cell.length_a   1.000
_cell.length_b   1.000
_cell.length_c   1.000
_cell.angle_alpha   90.00
_cell.angle_beta   90.00
_cell.angle_gamma   90.00
#
_symmetry.space_group_name_H-M   'P 1'
#
loop_
_entity.id
_entity.type
_entity.pdbx_description
1 polymer ?
#
loop_
_entity_poly.entity_id
_entity_poly.type
_entity_poly.pdbx_seq_one_letter_code
_entity_poly.pdbx_strand_id
1 'polypeptide(L)'
;MSLDYSKPIEIAEDIFWVGYKIPDDSFQCHVYLIRNGDESVLIDPGSMITFPVTINKITSLINLNDIKYIICHHQDPDITGCISTLEKLIPRKDKFIVTHWRTQTLLKHYQWETPFYLVEKNKWKLFLKNGRVLDFIFTPYAHFAGAFCTFDRKTKTLFSSDIFGGFTEEFSLFAEDESYFASLKAFHEHYIPSKEILLNALIEIEKKEPELIAPQHGSIIKKELIPYMINRLKELNCGLFLLSSYESNIEILLKTNQIINAVFSEVVNNSDFLTVLRKTFSTLKENNIPIRDIITYVYDKGEKGKEWYDIFSVIKGEISQKETSHHKAIIKNLVEGIQSPKCMRRIKLVTDTLDEYQNIFCIPLTSKRETLKASAYFIMEKELSDKDRKTVEEALDKLIHPISSSLANEVLIKELGEEKKELFNTAIHDSLTGLKNRVFLDSIASNEISKAIRYEYPISVIIFDIDHFKTVNDTYGHLAGDFVLQEISKIIKASFRTTDYVIRYGGEEIVAILPYAKEQDACKRAEHIRKMIEGKEFVIGNNIIKTTISAGVYERRDETDIYEIIGAADKRLYRAKESGRNKVICKD
;
A
#
# COMPACT_ATOMS: atom_id res chain seq x y z
N MET A 1 -0.38 -56.70 12.41
CA MET A 1 -0.55 -57.29 13.75
C MET A 1 -1.16 -56.24 14.63
N SER A 2 -2.27 -56.53 15.31
CA SER A 2 -2.85 -55.63 16.30
C SER A 2 -1.84 -55.43 17.45
N LEU A 3 -1.54 -54.18 17.79
CA LEU A 3 -0.66 -53.87 18.91
C LEU A 3 -1.34 -54.24 20.22
N ASP A 4 -0.61 -54.92 21.11
CA ASP A 4 -1.07 -55.21 22.47
C ASP A 4 -0.76 -54.03 23.39
N TYR A 5 -1.72 -53.12 23.54
CA TYR A 5 -1.59 -51.91 24.37
C TYR A 5 -1.46 -52.21 25.87
N SER A 6 -1.60 -53.46 26.32
CA SER A 6 -1.34 -53.83 27.73
C SER A 6 0.15 -53.88 28.06
N LYS A 7 1.00 -54.02 27.05
CA LYS A 7 2.46 -54.12 27.18
C LYS A 7 3.15 -52.80 26.82
N PRO A 8 4.43 -52.63 27.21
CA PRO A 8 5.27 -51.58 26.63
C PRO A 8 5.43 -51.80 25.11
N ILE A 9 5.42 -50.72 24.35
CA ILE A 9 5.60 -50.75 22.90
C ILE A 9 6.87 -49.97 22.56
N GLU A 10 7.85 -50.61 21.94
CA GLU A 10 9.04 -49.92 21.44
C GLU A 10 8.68 -49.11 20.18
N ILE A 11 8.88 -47.79 20.22
CA ILE A 11 8.53 -46.87 19.13
C ILE A 11 9.76 -46.42 18.34
N ALA A 12 10.94 -46.51 18.94
CA ALA A 12 12.26 -46.30 18.34
C ALA A 12 13.32 -46.98 19.23
N GLU A 13 14.57 -47.04 18.79
CA GLU A 13 15.65 -47.75 19.52
C GLU A 13 15.78 -47.27 20.98
N ASP A 14 15.51 -48.18 21.92
CA ASP A 14 15.49 -47.93 23.37
C ASP A 14 14.47 -46.86 23.82
N ILE A 15 13.46 -46.56 23.00
CA ILE A 15 12.36 -45.64 23.33
C ILE A 15 11.06 -46.43 23.35
N PHE A 16 10.39 -46.43 24.50
CA PHE A 16 9.17 -47.18 24.74
C PHE A 16 8.00 -46.25 25.05
N TRP A 17 6.89 -46.47 24.40
CA TRP A 17 5.60 -46.03 24.90
C TRP A 17 5.17 -46.92 26.07
N VAL A 18 5.01 -46.29 27.23
CA VAL A 18 4.60 -46.94 28.49
C VAL A 18 3.29 -46.36 29.04
N GLY A 19 2.55 -45.60 28.21
CA GLY A 19 1.26 -45.04 28.56
C GLY A 19 0.13 -46.07 28.69
N TYR A 20 -1.08 -45.60 28.94
CA TYR A 20 -2.27 -46.44 29.08
C TYR A 20 -3.39 -45.92 28.18
N LYS A 21 -4.04 -46.83 27.45
CA LYS A 21 -5.29 -46.51 26.74
C LYS A 21 -6.40 -46.41 27.78
N ILE A 22 -6.82 -45.19 28.09
CA ILE A 22 -7.97 -44.95 28.97
C ILE A 22 -9.24 -45.30 28.18
N PRO A 23 -10.11 -46.21 28.66
CA PRO A 23 -11.38 -46.50 27.99
C PRO A 23 -12.26 -45.26 27.90
N ASP A 24 -12.92 -45.08 26.75
CA ASP A 24 -13.93 -44.02 26.50
C ASP A 24 -13.43 -42.57 26.73
N ASP A 25 -12.13 -42.34 26.59
CA ASP A 25 -11.51 -41.02 26.73
C ASP A 25 -10.94 -40.55 25.39
N SER A 26 -11.43 -39.43 24.87
CA SER A 26 -10.89 -38.84 23.63
C SER A 26 -9.56 -38.11 23.84
N PHE A 27 -9.14 -37.92 25.10
CA PHE A 27 -7.97 -37.17 25.53
C PHE A 27 -6.93 -38.08 26.16
N GLN A 28 -6.28 -38.86 25.30
CA GLN A 28 -5.30 -39.85 25.75
C GLN A 28 -4.00 -39.15 26.18
N CYS A 29 -3.41 -39.60 27.28
CA CYS A 29 -2.17 -39.06 27.83
C CYS A 29 -1.06 -40.11 27.72
N HIS A 30 0.02 -39.77 27.03
CA HIS A 30 1.13 -40.67 26.74
C HIS A 30 2.29 -40.45 27.70
N VAL A 31 2.90 -41.57 28.07
CA VAL A 31 4.13 -41.59 28.86
C VAL A 31 5.19 -42.34 28.06
N TYR A 32 6.39 -41.78 27.99
CA TYR A 32 7.50 -42.37 27.24
C TYR A 32 8.68 -42.65 28.16
N LEU A 33 9.37 -43.75 27.89
CA LEU A 33 10.57 -44.16 28.60
C LEU A 33 11.72 -44.32 27.61
N ILE A 34 12.82 -43.60 27.86
CA ILE A 34 14.10 -43.85 27.23
C ILE A 34 14.93 -44.74 28.15
N ARG A 35 15.19 -45.98 27.72
CA ARG A 35 16.04 -46.92 28.44
C ARG A 35 17.51 -46.55 28.21
N ASN A 36 18.24 -46.28 29.30
CA ASN A 36 19.63 -45.80 29.21
C ASN A 36 20.50 -46.23 30.41
N GLY A 37 20.43 -47.51 30.78
CA GLY A 37 21.10 -48.02 31.98
C GLY A 37 20.63 -47.27 33.24
N ASP A 38 21.56 -46.97 34.14
CA ASP A 38 21.30 -46.26 35.42
C ASP A 38 20.95 -44.75 35.26
N GLU A 39 20.85 -44.27 34.01
CA GLU A 39 20.45 -42.92 33.63
C GLU A 39 19.23 -42.91 32.69
N SER A 40 18.32 -43.86 32.86
CA SER A 40 17.07 -43.91 32.10
C SER A 40 16.24 -42.65 32.32
N VAL A 41 15.50 -42.24 31.29
CA VAL A 41 14.74 -40.99 31.26
C VAL A 41 13.26 -41.28 31.10
N LEU A 42 12.47 -40.81 32.05
CA LEU A 42 11.01 -40.86 31.98
C LEU A 42 10.50 -39.51 31.49
N ILE A 43 9.60 -39.51 30.51
CA ILE A 43 9.08 -38.30 29.86
C ILE A 43 7.58 -38.23 30.10
N ASP A 44 7.17 -37.08 30.64
CA ASP A 44 5.79 -36.74 30.98
C ASP A 44 5.09 -37.87 31.75
N PRO A 45 5.46 -38.08 33.04
CA PRO A 45 5.21 -39.32 33.77
C PRO A 45 3.73 -39.64 34.01
N GLY A 46 2.83 -38.68 33.81
CA GLY A 46 1.40 -38.93 33.79
C GLY A 46 0.68 -38.48 35.07
N SER A 47 -0.63 -38.70 35.09
CA SER A 47 -1.47 -38.54 36.27
C SER A 47 -1.62 -39.84 37.06
N MET A 48 -2.25 -39.77 38.24
CA MET A 48 -2.57 -40.97 39.03
C MET A 48 -3.59 -41.91 38.36
N ILE A 49 -4.31 -41.45 37.31
CA ILE A 49 -5.28 -42.27 36.57
C ILE A 49 -4.54 -43.35 35.78
N THR A 50 -3.48 -43.00 35.07
CA THR A 50 -2.69 -43.92 34.22
C THR A 50 -1.60 -44.64 35.00
N PHE A 51 -1.17 -44.08 36.14
CA PHE A 51 -0.01 -44.50 36.91
C PHE A 51 0.08 -46.01 37.22
N PRO A 52 -0.99 -46.72 37.66
CA PRO A 52 -0.87 -48.15 37.98
C PRO A 52 -0.47 -49.02 36.79
N VAL A 53 -0.91 -48.67 35.58
CA VAL A 53 -0.53 -49.40 34.37
C VAL A 53 0.84 -48.97 33.89
N THR A 54 1.11 -47.66 33.90
CA THR A 54 2.40 -47.08 33.51
C THR A 54 3.54 -47.67 34.33
N ILE A 55 3.41 -47.77 35.65
CA ILE A 55 4.47 -48.29 36.52
C ILE A 55 4.73 -49.79 36.29
N ASN A 56 3.69 -50.59 36.01
CA ASN A 56 3.83 -52.01 35.67
C ASN A 56 4.59 -52.19 34.34
N LYS A 57 4.30 -51.34 33.35
CA LYS A 57 5.03 -51.32 32.08
C LYS A 57 6.49 -50.95 32.27
N ILE A 58 6.77 -49.90 33.04
CA ILE A 58 8.15 -49.47 33.34
C ILE A 58 8.93 -50.58 34.07
N THR A 59 8.36 -51.17 35.11
CA THR A 59 9.02 -52.23 35.91
C THR A 59 9.24 -53.53 35.13
N SER A 60 8.47 -53.77 34.06
CA SER A 60 8.73 -54.87 33.12
C SER A 60 9.93 -54.62 32.20
N LEU A 61 10.39 -53.37 32.06
CA LEU A 61 11.50 -52.98 31.19
C LEU A 61 12.80 -52.71 31.94
N ILE A 62 12.73 -52.02 33.10
CA ILE A 62 13.89 -51.55 33.86
C ILE A 62 13.63 -51.61 35.37
N ASN A 63 14.68 -51.49 36.17
CA ASN A 63 14.52 -51.22 37.60
C ASN A 63 14.09 -49.74 37.77
N LEU A 64 13.14 -49.45 38.67
CA LEU A 64 12.74 -48.05 38.92
C LEU A 64 13.90 -47.16 39.35
N ASN A 65 14.89 -47.73 40.05
CA ASN A 65 16.09 -47.02 40.48
C ASN A 65 16.97 -46.56 39.29
N ASP A 66 16.79 -47.13 38.10
CA ASP A 66 17.50 -46.75 36.88
C ASP A 66 17.02 -45.41 36.31
N ILE A 67 15.83 -44.93 36.71
CA ILE A 67 15.28 -43.64 36.27
C ILE A 67 15.99 -42.51 36.99
N LYS A 68 16.91 -41.83 36.29
CA LYS A 68 17.63 -40.66 36.81
C LYS A 68 16.95 -39.35 36.49
N TYR A 69 16.37 -39.23 35.30
CA TYR A 69 15.82 -37.99 34.80
C TYR A 69 14.32 -38.16 34.55
N ILE A 70 13.52 -37.26 35.11
CA ILE A 70 12.08 -37.20 34.91
C ILE A 70 11.80 -35.87 34.21
N ILE A 71 11.55 -35.91 32.90
CA ILE A 71 11.25 -34.73 32.09
C ILE A 71 9.78 -34.37 32.28
N CYS A 72 9.53 -33.12 32.63
CA CYS A 72 8.21 -32.50 32.64
C CYS A 72 8.24 -31.32 31.67
N HIS A 73 7.57 -31.45 30.52
CA HIS A 73 7.59 -30.38 29.52
C HIS A 73 6.85 -29.11 29.98
N HIS A 74 5.80 -29.26 30.79
CA HIS A 74 5.11 -28.18 31.51
C HIS A 74 4.51 -28.70 32.84
N GLN A 75 3.75 -27.84 33.53
CA GLN A 75 3.30 -28.07 34.91
C GLN A 75 2.01 -28.88 35.03
N ASP A 76 1.34 -29.20 33.92
CA ASP A 76 -0.07 -29.59 34.00
C ASP A 76 -0.25 -30.94 34.72
N PRO A 77 -1.42 -31.17 35.35
CA PRO A 77 -1.63 -32.33 36.23
C PRO A 77 -1.60 -33.68 35.51
N ASP A 78 -1.88 -33.69 34.21
CA ASP A 78 -1.78 -34.84 33.32
C ASP A 78 -0.32 -35.25 33.05
N ILE A 79 0.64 -34.34 33.21
CA ILE A 79 2.09 -34.63 33.18
C ILE A 79 2.62 -34.93 34.58
N THR A 80 2.26 -34.10 35.56
CA THR A 80 2.97 -34.05 36.85
C THR A 80 2.25 -34.75 38.00
N GLY A 81 0.99 -35.16 37.80
CA GLY A 81 0.09 -35.59 38.86
C GLY A 81 0.53 -36.84 39.63
N CYS A 82 1.34 -37.72 39.03
CA CYS A 82 1.85 -38.91 39.72
C CYS A 82 3.22 -38.73 40.41
N ILE A 83 3.90 -37.58 40.21
CA ILE A 83 5.31 -37.43 40.61
C ILE A 83 5.53 -37.61 42.12
N SER A 84 4.63 -37.10 42.96
CA SER A 84 4.73 -37.27 44.43
C SER A 84 4.71 -38.74 44.88
N THR A 85 4.08 -39.61 44.11
CA THR A 85 4.08 -41.06 44.34
C THR A 85 5.35 -41.68 43.75
N LEU A 86 5.68 -41.31 42.51
CA LEU A 86 6.86 -41.80 41.80
C LEU A 86 8.16 -41.50 42.57
N GLU A 87 8.29 -40.31 43.14
CA GLU A 87 9.45 -39.90 43.93
C GLU A 87 9.74 -40.85 45.10
N LYS A 88 8.68 -41.33 45.78
CA LYS A 88 8.78 -42.27 46.90
C LYS A 88 9.18 -43.68 46.45
N LEU A 89 8.76 -44.08 45.24
CA LEU A 89 9.07 -45.38 44.66
C LEU A 89 10.48 -45.46 44.06
N ILE A 90 11.10 -44.32 43.76
CA ILE A 90 12.48 -44.25 43.25
C ILE A 90 13.39 -43.72 44.36
N PRO A 91 13.92 -44.57 45.26
CA PRO A 91 14.67 -44.15 46.45
C PRO A 91 16.12 -43.71 46.15
N ARG A 92 16.39 -43.14 44.97
CA ARG A 92 17.69 -42.54 44.64
C ARG A 92 17.72 -41.05 44.99
N LYS A 93 18.90 -40.59 45.42
CA LYS A 93 19.15 -39.20 45.83
C LYS A 93 19.63 -38.30 44.70
N ASP A 94 20.16 -38.88 43.62
CA ASP A 94 20.74 -38.17 42.48
C ASP A 94 19.79 -38.12 41.26
N LYS A 95 18.49 -38.34 41.46
CA LYS A 95 17.47 -38.12 40.43
C LYS A 95 17.14 -36.63 40.29
N PHE A 96 16.66 -36.25 39.11
CA PHE A 96 16.28 -34.87 38.81
C PHE A 96 14.92 -34.79 38.13
N ILE A 97 14.15 -33.75 38.50
CA ILE A 97 13.06 -33.26 37.67
C ILE A 97 13.64 -32.31 36.63
N VAL A 98 13.59 -32.68 35.35
CA VAL A 98 14.07 -31.88 34.23
C VAL A 98 12.93 -31.00 33.72
N THR A 99 13.10 -29.68 33.80
CA THR A 99 12.04 -28.73 33.43
C THR A 99 12.60 -27.33 33.17
N HIS A 100 11.77 -26.40 32.71
CA HIS A 100 12.10 -24.97 32.63
C HIS A 100 11.86 -24.24 33.98
N TRP A 101 12.60 -23.16 34.25
CA TRP A 101 12.47 -22.40 35.52
C TRP A 101 11.06 -21.86 35.81
N ARG A 102 10.29 -21.51 34.77
CA ARG A 102 8.90 -21.05 34.95
C ARG A 102 8.02 -22.16 35.50
N THR A 103 8.21 -23.37 34.99
CA THR A 103 7.51 -24.58 35.46
C THR A 103 7.96 -24.92 36.88
N GLN A 104 9.28 -24.87 37.17
CA GLN A 104 9.82 -25.08 38.53
C GLN A 104 9.14 -24.16 39.56
N THR A 105 8.91 -22.90 39.18
CA THR A 105 8.28 -21.90 40.08
C THR A 105 6.91 -22.37 40.57
N LEU A 106 6.19 -23.17 39.77
CA LEU A 106 4.91 -23.77 40.15
C LEU A 106 5.12 -25.12 40.85
N LEU A 107 5.97 -25.98 40.29
CA LEU A 107 6.17 -27.35 40.80
C LEU A 107 6.80 -27.40 42.19
N LYS A 108 7.58 -26.39 42.60
CA LYS A 108 8.14 -26.32 43.97
C LYS A 108 7.06 -26.36 45.06
N HIS A 109 5.82 -26.01 44.73
CA HIS A 109 4.70 -26.02 45.68
C HIS A 109 4.24 -27.43 46.05
N TYR A 110 4.62 -28.46 45.29
CA TYR A 110 4.44 -29.86 45.67
C TYR A 110 5.40 -30.32 46.78
N GLN A 111 6.45 -29.52 47.08
CA GLN A 111 7.43 -29.81 48.13
C GLN A 111 8.17 -31.15 47.94
N TRP A 112 8.45 -31.52 46.69
CA TRP A 112 9.32 -32.66 46.37
C TRP A 112 10.73 -32.44 46.92
N GLU A 113 11.37 -33.52 47.38
CA GLU A 113 12.79 -33.54 47.79
C GLU A 113 13.72 -33.57 46.57
N THR A 114 13.19 -34.03 45.44
CA THR A 114 13.92 -34.20 44.19
C THR A 114 14.38 -32.86 43.61
N PRO A 115 15.69 -32.67 43.36
CA PRO A 115 16.21 -31.43 42.79
C PRO A 115 15.77 -31.21 41.34
N PHE A 116 15.73 -29.94 40.93
CA PHE A 116 15.39 -29.56 39.55
C PHE A 116 16.65 -29.43 38.69
N TYR A 117 16.62 -30.07 37.52
CA TYR A 117 17.52 -29.83 36.41
C TYR A 117 16.88 -28.83 35.47
N LEU A 118 17.39 -27.59 35.46
CA LEU A 118 16.79 -26.53 34.65
C LEU A 118 17.39 -26.48 33.26
N VAL A 119 16.55 -26.67 32.24
CA VAL A 119 17.00 -26.80 30.84
C VAL A 119 17.76 -25.55 30.38
N GLU A 120 17.35 -24.35 30.80
CA GLU A 120 18.00 -23.10 30.38
C GLU A 120 19.39 -22.91 31.02
N LYS A 121 19.60 -23.40 32.25
CA LYS A 121 20.92 -23.37 32.91
C LYS A 121 21.88 -24.39 32.32
N ASN A 122 21.36 -25.40 31.64
CA ASN A 122 22.13 -26.49 31.05
C ASN A 122 22.24 -26.37 29.52
N LYS A 123 22.17 -25.14 29.00
CA LYS A 123 22.33 -24.84 27.56
C LYS A 123 21.35 -25.63 26.68
N TRP A 124 20.16 -25.92 27.19
CA TRP A 124 19.10 -26.64 26.47
C TRP A 124 19.52 -28.04 26.00
N LYS A 125 20.35 -28.74 26.77
CA LYS A 125 20.79 -30.11 26.46
C LYS A 125 20.87 -30.96 27.70
N LEU A 126 20.67 -32.26 27.53
CA LEU A 126 20.99 -33.29 28.51
C LEU A 126 21.94 -34.31 27.88
N PHE A 127 23.06 -34.57 28.56
CA PHE A 127 24.06 -35.56 28.15
C PHE A 127 23.96 -36.77 29.07
N LEU A 128 23.73 -37.95 28.51
CA LEU A 128 23.70 -39.21 29.24
C LEU A 128 25.06 -39.91 29.13
N LYS A 129 25.42 -40.74 30.12
CA LYS A 129 26.73 -41.42 30.26
C LYS A 129 27.15 -42.22 29.04
N ASN A 130 26.22 -42.83 28.31
CA ASN A 130 26.51 -43.62 27.11
C ASN A 130 26.68 -42.77 25.83
N GLY A 131 26.72 -41.44 25.94
CA GLY A 131 26.88 -40.52 24.82
C GLY A 131 25.56 -40.12 24.13
N ARG A 132 24.41 -40.63 24.58
CA ARG A 132 23.10 -40.18 24.09
C ARG A 132 22.85 -38.73 24.53
N VAL A 133 22.36 -37.90 23.62
CA VAL A 133 22.14 -36.47 23.84
C VAL A 133 20.69 -36.11 23.51
N LEU A 134 20.03 -35.45 24.46
CA LEU A 134 18.71 -34.86 24.27
C LEU A 134 18.86 -33.34 24.12
N ASP A 135 18.30 -32.78 23.04
CA ASP A 135 18.18 -31.33 22.85
C ASP A 135 16.79 -30.88 23.33
N PHE A 136 16.73 -29.79 24.10
CA PHE A 136 15.47 -29.18 24.50
C PHE A 136 15.13 -28.02 23.55
N ILE A 137 13.96 -28.06 22.93
CA ILE A 137 13.48 -27.03 22.00
C ILE A 137 12.51 -26.13 22.75
N PHE A 138 12.84 -24.86 22.90
CA PHE A 138 11.97 -23.95 23.65
C PHE A 138 10.73 -23.57 22.83
N THR A 139 9.54 -23.84 23.36
CA THR A 139 8.25 -23.59 22.70
C THR A 139 7.36 -22.75 23.62
N PRO A 140 7.78 -21.50 23.92
CA PRO A 140 7.11 -20.69 24.92
C PRO A 140 5.67 -20.40 24.52
N TYR A 141 4.77 -20.49 25.50
CA TYR A 141 3.34 -20.21 25.36
C TYR A 141 2.58 -21.22 24.48
N ALA A 142 3.16 -22.39 24.17
CA ALA A 142 2.49 -23.48 23.46
C ALA A 142 2.26 -24.70 24.39
N HIS A 143 1.25 -24.68 25.27
CA HIS A 143 0.41 -23.53 25.65
C HIS A 143 0.95 -22.74 26.86
N PHE A 144 1.91 -23.32 27.60
CA PHE A 144 2.49 -22.69 28.78
C PHE A 144 3.75 -21.86 28.49
N ALA A 145 3.94 -20.74 29.20
CA ALA A 145 5.07 -19.82 29.03
C ALA A 145 6.46 -20.46 29.19
N GLY A 146 6.55 -21.58 29.91
CA GLY A 146 7.76 -22.36 30.10
C GLY A 146 7.81 -23.69 29.33
N ALA A 147 6.86 -23.94 28.43
CA ALA A 147 6.80 -25.18 27.67
C ALA A 147 8.03 -25.35 26.75
N PHE A 148 8.42 -26.60 26.56
CA PHE A 148 9.49 -27.02 25.66
C PHE A 148 9.20 -28.42 25.13
N CYS A 149 9.90 -28.83 24.07
CA CYS A 149 9.91 -30.19 23.56
C CYS A 149 11.29 -30.83 23.78
N THR A 150 11.36 -32.16 23.74
CA THR A 150 12.63 -32.91 23.84
C THR A 150 12.92 -33.63 22.53
N PHE A 151 14.11 -33.44 21.97
CA PHE A 151 14.56 -34.10 20.76
C PHE A 151 15.73 -35.04 21.05
N ASP A 152 15.52 -36.34 20.84
CA ASP A 152 16.57 -37.34 20.96
C ASP A 152 17.41 -37.42 19.68
N ARG A 153 18.70 -37.08 19.77
CA ARG A 153 19.59 -37.08 18.60
C ARG A 153 19.87 -38.47 18.03
N LYS A 154 19.82 -39.51 18.88
CA LYS A 154 20.16 -40.88 18.47
C LYS A 154 19.13 -41.42 17.48
N THR A 155 17.85 -41.29 17.82
CA THR A 155 16.74 -41.84 17.03
C THR A 155 16.02 -40.79 16.17
N LYS A 156 16.36 -39.50 16.32
CA LYS A 156 15.61 -38.35 15.77
C LYS A 156 14.13 -38.33 16.16
N THR A 157 13.83 -38.85 17.35
CA THR A 157 12.49 -38.80 17.93
C THR A 157 12.29 -37.46 18.64
N LEU A 158 11.22 -36.77 18.29
CA LEU A 158 10.75 -35.58 18.98
C LEU A 158 9.62 -35.96 19.95
N PHE A 159 9.83 -35.74 21.23
CA PHE A 159 8.76 -35.72 22.23
C PHE A 159 8.20 -34.30 22.27
N SER A 160 7.04 -34.10 21.65
CA SER A 160 6.52 -32.76 21.36
C SER A 160 5.61 -32.18 22.45
N SER A 161 5.37 -32.92 23.54
CA SER A 161 4.39 -32.55 24.57
C SER A 161 3.02 -32.30 23.91
N ASP A 162 2.38 -31.17 24.20
CA ASP A 162 1.06 -30.80 23.67
C ASP A 162 1.07 -30.45 22.18
N ILE A 163 2.23 -30.07 21.64
CA ILE A 163 2.34 -29.75 20.21
C ILE A 163 2.20 -31.06 19.43
N PHE A 164 1.41 -31.05 18.35
CA PHE A 164 0.93 -32.25 17.66
C PHE A 164 -0.03 -33.12 18.49
N GLY A 165 -0.50 -32.63 19.63
CA GLY A 165 -1.61 -33.20 20.39
C GLY A 165 -2.89 -33.25 19.56
N GLY A 166 -3.77 -34.19 19.88
CA GLY A 166 -5.03 -34.37 19.16
C GLY A 166 -6.10 -35.03 20.02
N PHE A 167 -7.36 -34.74 19.72
CA PHE A 167 -8.50 -35.47 20.25
C PHE A 167 -8.84 -36.66 19.33
N THR A 168 -8.88 -37.87 19.87
CA THR A 168 -9.11 -39.10 19.09
C THR A 168 -10.34 -39.85 19.62
N GLU A 169 -11.41 -39.94 18.83
CA GLU A 169 -12.60 -40.72 19.21
C GLU A 169 -12.29 -42.22 19.27
N GLU A 170 -11.52 -42.72 18.30
CA GLU A 170 -10.98 -44.07 18.29
C GLU A 170 -9.48 -44.05 18.54
N PHE A 171 -9.03 -44.81 19.55
CA PHE A 171 -7.61 -44.88 19.88
C PHE A 171 -6.81 -45.69 18.85
N SER A 172 -5.88 -45.01 18.18
CA SER A 172 -4.73 -45.63 17.53
C SER A 172 -3.45 -44.98 18.03
N LEU A 173 -2.45 -45.79 18.40
CA LEU A 173 -1.17 -45.28 18.89
C LEU A 173 -0.39 -44.54 17.78
N PHE A 174 -0.57 -44.91 16.52
CA PHE A 174 0.11 -44.28 15.38
C PHE A 174 -0.90 -43.64 14.44
N ALA A 175 -0.59 -42.45 13.94
CA ALA A 175 -1.34 -41.84 12.86
C ALA A 175 -1.27 -42.72 11.61
N GLU A 176 -2.42 -43.05 11.03
CA GLU A 176 -2.50 -43.95 9.88
C GLU A 176 -2.25 -43.23 8.56
N ASP A 177 -2.86 -42.05 8.39
CA ASP A 177 -2.77 -41.23 7.19
C ASP A 177 -3.02 -39.73 7.49
N GLU A 178 -3.12 -38.93 6.42
CA GLU A 178 -3.33 -37.48 6.48
C GLU A 178 -4.65 -37.06 7.14
N SER A 179 -5.67 -37.92 7.18
CA SER A 179 -6.97 -37.62 7.81
C SER A 179 -6.85 -37.35 9.30
N TYR A 180 -5.80 -37.87 9.94
CA TYR A 180 -5.47 -37.62 11.35
C TYR A 180 -5.26 -36.13 11.66
N PHE A 181 -5.00 -35.29 10.66
CA PHE A 181 -4.92 -33.83 10.86
C PHE A 181 -6.20 -33.25 11.49
N ALA A 182 -7.37 -33.85 11.28
CA ALA A 182 -8.61 -33.39 11.91
C ALA A 182 -8.53 -33.42 13.45
N SER A 183 -7.91 -34.47 14.01
CA SER A 183 -7.67 -34.60 15.46
C SER A 183 -6.72 -33.53 15.99
N LEU A 184 -5.64 -33.25 15.25
CA LEU A 184 -4.68 -32.19 15.57
C LEU A 184 -5.37 -30.83 15.55
N LYS A 185 -6.11 -30.54 14.48
CA LYS A 185 -6.81 -29.29 14.29
C LYS A 185 -7.67 -28.96 15.50
N ALA A 186 -8.53 -29.89 15.92
CA ALA A 186 -9.45 -29.68 17.03
C ALA A 186 -8.71 -29.34 18.34
N PHE A 187 -7.61 -30.03 18.65
CA PHE A 187 -6.80 -29.73 19.84
C PHE A 187 -6.16 -28.34 19.74
N HIS A 188 -5.48 -28.06 18.63
CA HIS A 188 -4.69 -26.84 18.49
C HIS A 188 -5.55 -25.59 18.44
N GLU A 189 -6.74 -25.66 17.82
CA GLU A 189 -7.72 -24.58 17.83
C GLU A 189 -8.08 -24.11 19.25
N HIS A 190 -8.17 -25.04 20.21
CA HIS A 190 -8.64 -24.74 21.56
C HIS A 190 -7.52 -24.51 22.57
N TYR A 191 -6.40 -25.21 22.45
CA TYR A 191 -5.34 -25.21 23.47
C TYR A 191 -4.20 -24.24 23.14
N ILE A 192 -3.92 -23.98 21.86
CA ILE A 192 -2.81 -23.10 21.48
C ILE A 192 -3.31 -21.66 21.38
N PRO A 193 -2.70 -20.70 22.11
CA PRO A 193 -3.29 -19.38 22.30
C PRO A 193 -3.26 -18.48 21.07
N SER A 194 -2.35 -18.68 20.11
CA SER A 194 -2.32 -17.91 18.86
C SER A 194 -1.57 -18.63 17.75
N LYS A 195 -1.87 -18.25 16.50
CA LYS A 195 -1.20 -18.76 15.31
C LYS A 195 0.30 -18.45 15.29
N GLU A 196 0.70 -17.26 15.72
CA GLU A 196 2.11 -16.84 15.74
C GLU A 196 2.94 -17.69 16.70
N ILE A 197 2.37 -18.01 17.86
CA ILE A 197 3.01 -18.86 18.87
C ILE A 197 3.20 -20.27 18.30
N LEU A 198 2.15 -20.82 17.66
CA LEU A 198 2.22 -22.12 17.00
C LEU A 198 3.30 -22.13 15.90
N LEU A 199 3.29 -21.13 15.02
CA LEU A 199 4.23 -21.01 13.91
C LEU A 199 5.69 -20.96 14.40
N ASN A 200 5.97 -20.18 15.44
CA ASN A 200 7.31 -20.10 16.00
C ASN A 200 7.80 -21.46 16.53
N ALA A 201 6.94 -22.20 17.24
CA ALA A 201 7.29 -23.52 17.75
C ALA A 201 7.54 -24.52 16.60
N LEU A 202 6.68 -24.52 15.58
CA LEU A 202 6.81 -25.41 14.42
C LEU A 202 8.10 -25.14 13.62
N ILE A 203 8.52 -23.89 13.48
CA ILE A 203 9.79 -23.52 12.80
C ILE A 203 10.99 -24.10 13.55
N GLU A 204 11.04 -24.00 14.88
CA GLU A 204 12.15 -24.55 15.66
C GLU A 204 12.17 -26.08 15.68
N ILE A 205 10.99 -26.70 15.67
CA ILE A 205 10.84 -28.15 15.57
C ILE A 205 11.31 -28.66 14.20
N GLU A 206 10.89 -28.00 13.11
CA GLU A 206 11.22 -28.40 11.74
C GLU A 206 12.72 -28.37 11.48
N LYS A 207 13.46 -27.41 12.07
CA LYS A 207 14.94 -27.34 12.00
C LYS A 207 15.65 -28.57 12.54
N LYS A 208 15.00 -29.39 13.37
CA LYS A 208 15.58 -30.63 13.92
C LYS A 208 15.41 -31.83 13.01
N GLU A 209 14.59 -31.72 11.96
CA GLU A 209 14.31 -32.79 11.00
C GLU A 209 13.90 -34.12 11.70
N PRO A 210 12.83 -34.11 12.52
CA PRO A 210 12.41 -35.30 13.24
C PRO A 210 11.95 -36.40 12.28
N GLU A 211 12.25 -37.65 12.64
CA GLU A 211 11.79 -38.84 11.90
C GLU A 211 10.60 -39.52 12.59
N LEU A 212 10.33 -39.14 13.84
CA LEU A 212 9.18 -39.57 14.62
C LEU A 212 8.76 -38.43 15.54
N ILE A 213 7.47 -38.10 15.58
CA ILE A 213 6.91 -37.16 16.55
C ILE A 213 6.01 -37.95 17.51
N ALA A 214 6.39 -37.93 18.78
CA ALA A 214 5.72 -38.58 19.90
C ALA A 214 5.07 -37.51 20.79
N PRO A 215 3.82 -37.11 20.50
CA PRO A 215 3.11 -36.12 21.31
C PRO A 215 2.67 -36.72 22.65
N GLN A 216 2.40 -35.88 23.62
CA GLN A 216 1.85 -36.29 24.90
C GLN A 216 0.34 -36.60 24.78
N HIS A 217 -0.35 -36.07 23.76
CA HIS A 217 -1.73 -36.42 23.40
C HIS A 217 -1.88 -36.94 21.97
N GLY A 218 -2.92 -37.75 21.69
CA GLY A 218 -3.28 -38.18 20.33
C GLY A 218 -2.51 -39.40 19.83
N SER A 219 -1.93 -39.35 18.64
CA SER A 219 -1.24 -40.45 17.97
C SER A 219 0.18 -40.03 17.55
N ILE A 220 1.10 -40.98 17.59
CA ILE A 220 2.49 -40.82 17.15
C ILE A 220 2.51 -40.65 15.62
N ILE A 221 3.24 -39.64 15.15
CA ILE A 221 3.32 -39.27 13.73
C ILE A 221 4.64 -39.79 13.16
N LYS A 222 4.54 -40.64 12.14
CA LYS A 222 5.69 -41.21 11.43
C LYS A 222 6.26 -40.25 10.40
N LYS A 223 7.53 -40.47 10.03
CA LYS A 223 8.31 -39.66 9.08
C LYS A 223 7.54 -39.25 7.84
N GLU A 224 6.76 -40.17 7.27
CA GLU A 224 5.99 -39.93 6.03
C GLU A 224 4.94 -38.82 6.18
N LEU A 225 4.33 -38.69 7.35
CA LEU A 225 3.23 -37.75 7.62
C LEU A 225 3.70 -36.42 8.20
N ILE A 226 4.91 -36.35 8.78
CA ILE A 226 5.42 -35.16 9.45
C ILE A 226 5.35 -33.89 8.59
N PRO A 227 5.82 -33.88 7.31
CA PRO A 227 5.78 -32.67 6.49
C PRO A 227 4.35 -32.17 6.25
N TYR A 228 3.41 -33.09 6.01
CA TYR A 228 2.00 -32.75 5.83
C TYR A 228 1.42 -32.10 7.09
N MET A 229 1.62 -32.74 8.25
CA MET A 229 1.08 -32.25 9.52
C MET A 229 1.65 -30.88 9.89
N ILE A 230 2.96 -30.66 9.72
CA ILE A 230 3.61 -29.37 9.97
C ILE A 230 3.02 -28.28 9.06
N ASN A 231 2.93 -28.53 7.76
CA ASN A 231 2.45 -27.53 6.80
C ASN A 231 1.01 -27.11 7.10
N ARG A 232 0.15 -28.08 7.41
CA ARG A 232 -1.25 -27.81 7.75
C ARG A 232 -1.41 -27.09 9.09
N LEU A 233 -0.60 -27.41 10.11
CA LEU A 233 -0.61 -26.68 11.39
C LEU A 233 -0.09 -25.25 11.25
N LYS A 234 0.88 -24.96 10.37
CA LYS A 234 1.35 -23.59 10.09
C LYS A 234 0.26 -22.69 9.52
N GLU A 235 -0.71 -23.26 8.79
CA GLU A 235 -1.82 -22.53 8.20
C GLU A 235 -2.97 -22.27 9.18
N LEU A 236 -3.05 -23.05 10.26
CA LEU A 236 -4.18 -23.07 11.20
C LEU A 236 -4.31 -21.76 12.00
N ASN A 237 -5.53 -21.24 12.09
CA ASN A 237 -5.89 -20.18 13.04
C ASN A 237 -6.33 -20.84 14.36
N CYS A 238 -5.85 -20.36 15.50
CA CYS A 238 -6.13 -20.97 16.82
C CYS A 238 -6.20 -19.95 17.97
N GLY A 239 -6.78 -20.38 19.10
CA GLY A 239 -6.82 -19.67 20.36
C GLY A 239 -7.57 -18.34 20.28
N LEU A 240 -6.86 -17.25 20.55
CA LEU A 240 -7.41 -15.89 20.54
C LEU A 240 -8.06 -15.51 19.19
N PHE A 241 -7.61 -16.11 18.09
CA PHE A 241 -8.21 -15.91 16.77
C PHE A 241 -9.61 -16.52 16.61
N LEU A 242 -10.05 -17.35 17.56
CA LEU A 242 -11.37 -18.01 17.54
C LEU A 242 -12.37 -17.36 18.52
N LEU A 243 -11.94 -16.42 19.36
CA LEU A 243 -12.81 -15.72 20.30
C LEU A 243 -13.41 -14.48 19.64
N SER A 244 -14.73 -14.47 19.45
CA SER A 244 -15.51 -13.43 18.76
C SER A 244 -15.36 -11.99 19.31
N SER A 245 -14.75 -11.79 20.47
CA SER A 245 -14.46 -10.48 21.06
C SER A 245 -12.98 -10.03 20.93
N TYR A 246 -12.08 -10.93 20.52
CA TYR A 246 -10.67 -10.64 20.24
C TYR A 246 -10.45 -10.17 18.80
N GLU A 247 -11.43 -10.44 17.93
CA GLU A 247 -11.50 -9.94 16.56
C GLU A 247 -11.23 -8.43 16.55
N SER A 248 -11.97 -7.59 17.27
CA SER A 248 -11.89 -6.12 17.09
C SER A 248 -10.50 -5.49 17.28
N ASN A 249 -9.69 -5.87 18.27
CA ASN A 249 -8.45 -5.13 18.59
C ASN A 249 -7.23 -5.56 17.74
N ILE A 250 -7.02 -6.86 17.54
CA ILE A 250 -5.93 -7.37 16.69
C ILE A 250 -6.32 -7.24 15.22
N GLU A 251 -7.59 -7.46 14.88
CA GLU A 251 -8.06 -7.26 13.52
C GLU A 251 -7.96 -5.78 13.15
N ILE A 252 -8.28 -4.80 14.01
CA ILE A 252 -8.03 -3.38 13.66
C ILE A 252 -6.53 -3.10 13.50
N LEU A 253 -5.63 -3.66 14.31
CA LEU A 253 -4.17 -3.47 14.15
C LEU A 253 -3.62 -4.14 12.87
N LEU A 254 -4.08 -5.35 12.52
CA LEU A 254 -3.71 -6.05 11.29
C LEU A 254 -4.36 -5.41 10.06
N LYS A 255 -5.63 -5.04 10.15
CA LYS A 255 -6.35 -4.23 9.16
C LYS A 255 -5.66 -2.89 8.98
N THR A 256 -5.13 -2.26 10.03
CA THR A 256 -4.38 -1.00 9.90
C THR A 256 -3.19 -1.18 8.97
N ASN A 257 -2.41 -2.26 9.09
CA ASN A 257 -1.33 -2.54 8.15
C ASN A 257 -1.84 -2.83 6.72
N GLN A 258 -2.98 -3.50 6.57
CA GLN A 258 -3.61 -3.72 5.24
C GLN A 258 -4.15 -2.44 4.62
N ILE A 259 -4.84 -1.60 5.40
CA ILE A 259 -5.35 -0.27 5.03
C ILE A 259 -4.17 0.61 4.60
N ILE A 260 -3.07 0.61 5.37
CA ILE A 260 -1.85 1.34 5.05
C ILE A 260 -1.31 0.87 3.69
N ASN A 261 -1.15 -0.44 3.49
CA ASN A 261 -0.63 -0.97 2.23
C ASN A 261 -1.55 -0.65 1.04
N ALA A 262 -2.87 -0.72 1.21
CA ALA A 262 -3.83 -0.35 0.18
C ALA A 262 -3.78 1.14 -0.15
N VAL A 263 -3.73 2.02 0.85
CA VAL A 263 -3.60 3.46 0.65
C VAL A 263 -2.25 3.82 0.03
N PHE A 264 -1.14 3.22 0.49
CA PHE A 264 0.18 3.40 -0.13
C PHE A 264 0.20 2.93 -1.58
N SER A 265 -0.39 1.76 -1.87
CA SER A 265 -0.49 1.27 -3.24
C SER A 265 -1.29 2.24 -4.10
N GLU A 266 -2.36 2.83 -3.57
CA GLU A 266 -3.15 3.83 -4.30
C GLU A 266 -2.37 5.11 -4.58
N VAL A 267 -1.60 5.60 -3.60
CA VAL A 267 -0.71 6.77 -3.76
C VAL A 267 0.38 6.52 -4.80
N VAL A 268 0.86 5.28 -4.92
CA VAL A 268 1.86 4.89 -5.92
C VAL A 268 1.22 4.73 -7.30
N ASN A 269 0.02 4.16 -7.38
CA ASN A 269 -0.62 3.79 -8.64
C ASN A 269 -1.44 4.91 -9.28
N ASN A 270 -1.94 5.87 -8.50
CA ASN A 270 -2.77 6.97 -8.98
C ASN A 270 -2.09 8.32 -8.81
N SER A 271 -2.29 9.19 -9.78
CA SER A 271 -1.77 10.56 -9.76
C SER A 271 -2.71 11.56 -9.08
N ASP A 272 -4.00 11.22 -8.91
CA ASP A 272 -5.04 12.14 -8.46
C ASP A 272 -5.34 12.00 -6.95
N PHE A 273 -5.25 13.12 -6.23
CA PHE A 273 -5.47 13.18 -4.79
C PHE A 273 -6.90 12.76 -4.36
N LEU A 274 -7.91 13.03 -5.20
CA LEU A 274 -9.30 12.72 -4.86
C LEU A 274 -9.57 11.21 -4.89
N THR A 275 -8.94 10.54 -5.83
CA THR A 275 -8.99 9.08 -5.96
C THR A 275 -8.37 8.44 -4.73
N VAL A 276 -7.21 8.94 -4.27
CA VAL A 276 -6.58 8.50 -3.03
C VAL A 276 -7.49 8.71 -1.81
N LEU A 277 -8.14 9.88 -1.68
CA LEU A 277 -9.07 10.15 -0.58
C LEU A 277 -10.31 9.24 -0.61
N ARG A 278 -10.93 9.07 -1.78
CA ARG A 278 -12.10 8.19 -1.94
C ARG A 278 -11.77 6.74 -1.65
N LYS A 279 -10.62 6.26 -2.13
CA LYS A 279 -10.18 4.89 -1.85
C LYS A 279 -9.79 4.73 -0.39
N THR A 280 -9.18 5.74 0.23
CA THR A 280 -8.95 5.75 1.68
C THR A 280 -10.27 5.61 2.43
N PHE A 281 -11.29 6.41 2.09
CA PHE A 281 -12.62 6.31 2.67
C PHE A 281 -13.24 4.91 2.48
N SER A 282 -13.22 4.38 1.26
CA SER A 282 -13.76 3.05 0.96
C SER A 282 -13.02 1.97 1.73
N THR A 283 -11.69 2.03 1.80
CA THR A 283 -10.85 1.05 2.48
C THR A 283 -11.08 1.09 3.99
N LEU A 284 -11.22 2.27 4.59
CA LEU A 284 -11.59 2.40 6.00
C LEU A 284 -12.97 1.77 6.27
N LYS A 285 -13.95 2.00 5.38
CA LYS A 285 -15.30 1.43 5.48
C LYS A 285 -15.34 -0.10 5.27
N GLU A 286 -14.62 -0.60 4.26
CA GLU A 286 -14.44 -2.03 3.96
C GLU A 286 -13.80 -2.78 5.13
N ASN A 287 -12.98 -2.09 5.93
CA ASN A 287 -12.34 -2.63 7.12
C ASN A 287 -13.14 -2.40 8.42
N ASN A 288 -14.43 -2.04 8.32
CA ASN A 288 -15.34 -1.80 9.44
C ASN A 288 -14.95 -0.65 10.39
N ILE A 289 -14.17 0.33 9.93
CA ILE A 289 -13.97 1.57 10.68
C ILE A 289 -15.23 2.43 10.48
N PRO A 290 -15.92 2.86 11.56
CA PRO A 290 -17.23 3.53 11.45
C PRO A 290 -17.04 5.00 11.05
N ILE A 291 -16.63 5.22 9.81
CA ILE A 291 -16.38 6.53 9.23
C ILE A 291 -17.58 6.99 8.40
N ARG A 292 -18.08 8.17 8.72
CA ARG A 292 -19.18 8.84 8.02
C ARG A 292 -18.68 9.60 6.82
N ASP A 293 -17.60 10.37 6.99
CA ASP A 293 -17.06 11.23 5.94
C ASP A 293 -15.59 11.61 6.15
N ILE A 294 -14.92 12.03 5.09
CA ILE A 294 -13.60 12.68 5.11
C ILE A 294 -13.70 14.03 4.42
N ILE A 295 -13.38 15.09 5.17
CA ILE A 295 -13.46 16.46 4.67
C ILE A 295 -12.08 17.11 4.71
N THR A 296 -11.69 17.84 3.66
CA THR A 296 -10.36 18.44 3.52
C THR A 296 -10.45 19.96 3.32
N TYR A 297 -9.55 20.69 3.98
CA TYR A 297 -9.46 22.16 3.88
C TYR A 297 -8.04 22.65 3.73
N VAL A 298 -7.90 23.79 3.05
CA VAL A 298 -6.67 24.56 2.93
C VAL A 298 -6.82 25.87 3.70
N TYR A 299 -5.79 26.20 4.46
CA TYR A 299 -5.64 27.50 5.09
C TYR A 299 -4.79 28.41 4.21
N ASP A 300 -5.36 29.55 3.79
CA ASP A 300 -4.65 30.58 3.04
C ASP A 300 -4.63 31.91 3.84
N LYS A 301 -3.47 32.56 3.86
CA LYS A 301 -3.28 33.93 4.37
C LYS A 301 -3.27 34.88 3.17
N GLY A 302 -4.43 35.10 2.57
CA GLY A 302 -4.59 36.14 1.57
C GLY A 302 -4.49 37.55 2.17
N GLU A 303 -4.40 38.56 1.29
CA GLU A 303 -4.33 39.99 1.66
C GLU A 303 -5.54 40.49 2.47
N LYS A 304 -6.69 39.77 2.42
CA LYS A 304 -7.95 40.13 3.09
C LYS A 304 -8.15 39.49 4.47
N GLY A 305 -7.21 38.69 4.97
CA GLY A 305 -7.29 38.04 6.28
C GLY A 305 -7.27 36.51 6.20
N LYS A 306 -7.61 35.85 7.31
CA LYS A 306 -7.59 34.39 7.45
C LYS A 306 -8.80 33.78 6.75
N GLU A 307 -8.61 33.06 5.65
CA GLU A 307 -9.70 32.41 4.92
C GLU A 307 -9.40 30.91 4.70
N TRP A 308 -10.47 30.12 4.68
CA TRP A 308 -10.43 28.67 4.54
C TRP A 308 -11.12 28.27 3.25
N TYR A 309 -10.45 27.43 2.48
CA TYR A 309 -10.90 27.01 1.17
C TYR A 309 -11.03 25.49 1.12
N ASP A 310 -12.04 25.03 0.40
CA ASP A 310 -12.14 23.63 0.04
C ASP A 310 -10.98 23.26 -0.89
N ILE A 311 -10.29 22.15 -0.60
CA ILE A 311 -9.09 21.76 -1.34
C ILE A 311 -9.41 21.47 -2.82
N PHE A 312 -10.63 21.02 -3.10
CA PHE A 312 -11.12 20.77 -4.47
C PHE A 312 -11.16 22.05 -5.28
N SER A 313 -11.69 23.14 -4.71
CA SER A 313 -11.75 24.46 -5.35
C SER A 313 -10.34 24.98 -5.68
N VAL A 314 -9.39 24.78 -4.76
CA VAL A 314 -7.99 25.18 -4.95
C VAL A 314 -7.32 24.36 -6.06
N ILE A 315 -7.48 23.03 -6.04
CA ILE A 315 -6.92 22.13 -7.07
C ILE A 315 -7.49 22.45 -8.45
N LYS A 316 -8.80 22.68 -8.57
CA LYS A 316 -9.43 23.03 -9.86
C LYS A 316 -9.10 24.44 -10.36
N GLY A 317 -8.48 25.29 -9.54
CA GLY A 317 -8.24 26.70 -9.88
C GLY A 317 -9.53 27.53 -9.91
N GLU A 318 -10.63 26.96 -9.42
CA GLU A 318 -11.92 27.59 -9.27
C GLU A 318 -11.97 28.12 -7.84
N ILE A 319 -11.37 29.28 -7.56
CA ILE A 319 -11.59 30.01 -6.30
C ILE A 319 -13.00 30.62 -6.37
N SER A 320 -13.99 29.75 -6.44
CA SER A 320 -15.41 30.05 -6.47
C SER A 320 -15.93 29.81 -5.06
N GLN A 321 -16.31 30.89 -4.37
CA GLN A 321 -17.11 30.80 -3.16
C GLN A 321 -18.49 30.20 -3.48
N LYS A 322 -18.60 28.89 -3.66
CA LYS A 322 -19.85 28.11 -3.81
C LYS A 322 -19.41 26.65 -3.99
N GLU A 323 -19.58 25.76 -3.02
CA GLU A 323 -20.81 25.05 -2.55
C GLU A 323 -20.45 24.30 -1.23
N THR A 324 -21.29 23.71 -0.37
CA THR A 324 -22.72 23.36 -0.26
C THR A 324 -23.22 23.80 1.13
N SER A 325 -24.52 24.10 1.25
CA SER A 325 -25.17 24.68 2.44
C SER A 325 -25.14 23.85 3.71
N HIS A 326 -24.93 22.53 3.64
CA HIS A 326 -24.89 21.64 4.82
C HIS A 326 -23.51 21.61 5.50
N HIS A 327 -22.43 21.55 4.71
CA HIS A 327 -21.08 21.56 5.25
C HIS A 327 -20.71 22.93 5.82
N LYS A 328 -21.23 24.03 5.27
CA LYS A 328 -20.91 25.40 5.72
C LYS A 328 -21.13 25.62 7.23
N ALA A 329 -22.16 25.03 7.83
CA ALA A 329 -22.43 25.17 9.26
C ALA A 329 -21.44 24.37 10.12
N ILE A 330 -21.16 23.13 9.72
CA ILE A 330 -20.18 22.24 10.38
C ILE A 330 -18.76 22.83 10.25
N ILE A 331 -18.38 23.27 9.05
CA ILE A 331 -17.10 23.92 8.76
C ILE A 331 -16.99 25.23 9.53
N LYS A 332 -17.99 26.12 9.48
CA LYS A 332 -17.93 27.41 10.16
C LYS A 332 -17.78 27.21 11.67
N ASN A 333 -18.51 26.28 12.28
CA ASN A 333 -18.39 25.98 13.71
C ASN A 333 -17.07 25.27 14.06
N LEU A 334 -16.58 24.34 13.23
CA LEU A 334 -15.26 23.70 13.40
C LEU A 334 -14.12 24.72 13.27
N VAL A 335 -14.17 25.58 12.25
CA VAL A 335 -13.13 26.54 11.90
C VAL A 335 -13.13 27.75 12.83
N GLU A 336 -14.31 28.27 13.22
CA GLU A 336 -14.43 29.40 14.17
C GLU A 336 -14.21 28.96 15.62
N GLY A 337 -14.59 27.72 15.99
CA GLY A 337 -14.33 27.15 17.32
C GLY A 337 -12.88 26.73 17.54
N ILE A 338 -12.14 26.36 16.49
CA ILE A 338 -10.70 26.09 16.54
C ILE A 338 -9.91 27.40 16.32
N GLN A 339 -10.04 28.36 17.25
CA GLN A 339 -9.10 29.49 17.32
C GLN A 339 -7.74 29.03 17.87
N SER A 340 -6.97 28.24 17.12
CA SER A 340 -5.58 28.00 17.49
C SER A 340 -4.69 27.46 16.37
N PRO A 341 -3.54 28.09 16.09
CA PRO A 341 -2.43 27.50 15.31
C PRO A 341 -1.83 26.20 15.89
N LYS A 342 -2.39 25.65 16.97
CA LYS A 342 -1.85 24.50 17.72
C LYS A 342 -2.22 23.12 17.13
N CYS A 343 -3.16 23.01 16.18
CA CYS A 343 -3.49 21.73 15.52
C CYS A 343 -2.54 21.36 14.36
N MET A 344 -1.56 22.22 14.02
CA MET A 344 -0.61 21.98 12.93
C MET A 344 0.56 21.04 13.28
N ARG A 345 0.53 20.32 14.42
CA ARG A 345 1.68 19.52 14.90
C ARG A 345 1.37 18.09 15.37
N ARG A 346 0.13 17.74 15.74
CA ARG A 346 -0.30 16.40 16.20
C ARG A 346 -1.79 16.21 15.97
N ILE A 347 -2.23 14.95 15.89
CA ILE A 347 -3.65 14.57 15.90
C ILE A 347 -4.32 15.16 17.14
N LYS A 348 -5.52 15.70 16.96
CA LYS A 348 -6.41 16.05 18.08
C LYS A 348 -7.81 15.54 17.80
N LEU A 349 -8.36 14.84 18.79
CA LEU A 349 -9.79 14.63 18.95
C LEU A 349 -10.43 16.01 19.17
N VAL A 350 -11.33 16.43 18.28
CA VAL A 350 -12.10 17.66 18.47
C VAL A 350 -13.40 17.29 19.15
N THR A 351 -13.50 17.49 20.47
CA THR A 351 -14.70 17.16 21.27
C THR A 351 -15.56 18.37 21.60
N ASP A 352 -15.05 19.59 21.44
CA ASP A 352 -15.56 20.74 22.21
C ASP A 352 -16.49 21.72 21.47
N THR A 353 -17.02 21.40 20.27
CA THR A 353 -17.67 22.47 19.47
C THR A 353 -19.00 22.15 18.79
N LEU A 354 -19.51 20.92 18.80
CA LEU A 354 -20.79 20.60 18.15
C LEU A 354 -21.54 19.51 18.93
N ASP A 355 -22.66 19.86 19.57
CA ASP A 355 -23.53 18.93 20.32
C ASP A 355 -24.02 17.72 19.48
N GLU A 356 -23.92 17.77 18.15
CA GLU A 356 -24.30 16.70 17.21
C GLU A 356 -23.13 15.83 16.71
N TYR A 357 -21.87 16.18 16.94
CA TYR A 357 -20.71 15.49 16.35
C TYR A 357 -19.62 15.19 17.38
N GLN A 358 -19.84 14.18 18.21
CA GLN A 358 -18.81 13.65 19.10
C GLN A 358 -17.91 12.68 18.30
N ASN A 359 -16.59 12.95 18.25
CA ASN A 359 -15.51 12.19 17.59
C ASN A 359 -15.19 12.58 16.14
N ILE A 360 -14.55 13.73 15.98
CA ILE A 360 -13.88 14.12 14.73
C ILE A 360 -12.36 14.06 14.95
N PHE A 361 -11.64 13.39 14.05
CA PHE A 361 -10.19 13.34 14.05
C PHE A 361 -9.64 14.30 13.00
N CYS A 362 -8.83 15.26 13.43
CA CYS A 362 -8.14 16.19 12.54
C CYS A 362 -6.69 15.74 12.34
N ILE A 363 -6.29 15.54 11.09
CA ILE A 363 -4.90 15.29 10.72
C ILE A 363 -4.33 16.46 9.88
N PRO A 364 -3.11 16.95 10.21
CA PRO A 364 -2.46 17.97 9.41
C PRO A 364 -1.91 17.35 8.11
N LEU A 365 -2.20 17.99 6.98
CA LEU A 365 -1.61 17.64 5.70
C LEU A 365 -0.50 18.65 5.40
N THR A 366 0.76 18.19 5.44
CA THR A 366 1.92 19.06 5.25
C THR A 366 2.67 18.69 3.98
N SER A 367 2.91 19.68 3.14
CA SER A 367 3.85 19.56 2.03
C SER A 367 5.27 19.89 2.53
N LYS A 368 6.27 19.14 2.04
CA LYS A 368 7.70 19.43 2.29
C LYS A 368 8.13 20.85 1.85
N ARG A 369 7.35 21.51 0.98
CA ARG A 369 7.64 22.84 0.45
C ARG A 369 7.06 24.01 1.25
N GLU A 370 6.43 23.76 2.42
CA GLU A 370 5.84 24.78 3.33
C GLU A 370 4.74 25.72 2.75
N THR A 371 4.43 25.65 1.46
CA THR A 371 3.52 26.58 0.79
C THR A 371 2.04 26.32 1.07
N LEU A 372 1.62 25.07 1.22
CA LEU A 372 0.21 24.71 1.46
C LEU A 372 0.04 24.11 2.86
N LYS A 373 -0.77 24.75 3.70
CA LYS A 373 -1.19 24.24 5.00
C LYS A 373 -2.60 23.68 4.88
N ALA A 374 -2.71 22.36 4.75
CA ALA A 374 -3.99 21.69 4.63
C ALA A 374 -4.29 20.81 5.85
N SER A 375 -5.54 20.40 6.01
CA SER A 375 -5.98 19.48 7.06
C SER A 375 -7.10 18.59 6.54
N ALA A 376 -7.11 17.33 6.99
CA ALA A 376 -8.19 16.39 6.74
C ALA A 376 -8.91 16.07 8.05
N TYR A 377 -10.24 16.03 7.99
CA TYR A 377 -11.14 15.78 9.11
C TYR A 377 -11.89 14.47 8.84
N PHE A 378 -11.67 13.48 9.69
CA PHE A 378 -12.32 12.18 9.64
C PHE A 378 -13.49 12.20 10.62
N ILE A 379 -14.71 12.10 10.09
CA ILE A 379 -15.96 12.18 10.86
C ILE A 379 -16.46 10.76 11.08
N MET A 380 -16.71 10.37 12.33
CA MET A 380 -17.17 9.03 12.66
C MET A 380 -18.72 8.93 12.61
N GLU A 381 -19.25 7.75 12.29
CA GLU A 381 -20.70 7.46 12.20
C GLU A 381 -21.36 7.37 13.58
N LYS A 382 -20.60 6.99 14.61
CA LYS A 382 -21.11 6.76 15.97
C LYS A 382 -20.08 7.15 17.02
N GLU A 383 -20.56 7.25 18.26
CA GLU A 383 -19.65 7.44 19.38
C GLU A 383 -18.71 6.24 19.55
N LEU A 384 -17.42 6.51 19.71
CA LEU A 384 -16.40 5.51 19.95
C LEU A 384 -16.13 5.39 21.45
N SER A 385 -15.89 4.16 21.93
CA SER A 385 -15.36 3.97 23.28
C SER A 385 -13.95 4.58 23.39
N ASP A 386 -13.51 4.96 24.59
CA ASP A 386 -12.16 5.53 24.79
C ASP A 386 -11.04 4.63 24.27
N LYS A 387 -11.25 3.30 24.30
CA LYS A 387 -10.32 2.33 23.76
C LYS A 387 -10.30 2.35 22.22
N ASP A 388 -11.47 2.37 21.58
CA ASP A 388 -11.59 2.42 20.11
C ASP A 388 -11.08 3.77 19.56
N ARG A 389 -11.30 4.87 20.30
CA ARG A 389 -10.76 6.20 19.97
C ARG A 389 -9.25 6.15 19.80
N LYS A 390 -8.53 5.58 20.77
CA LYS A 390 -7.07 5.49 20.75
C LYS A 390 -6.56 4.64 19.59
N THR A 391 -7.22 3.54 19.30
CA THR A 391 -6.84 2.67 18.17
C THR A 391 -7.06 3.35 16.82
N VAL A 392 -8.18 4.05 16.64
CA VAL A 392 -8.44 4.85 15.43
C VAL A 392 -7.41 5.97 15.28
N GLU A 393 -7.05 6.65 16.38
CA GLU A 393 -6.01 7.67 16.37
C GLU A 393 -4.66 7.13 15.86
N GLU A 394 -4.22 5.99 16.40
CA GLU A 394 -2.98 5.32 15.97
C GLU A 394 -3.01 4.86 14.49
N ALA A 395 -4.19 4.46 13.99
CA ALA A 395 -4.37 4.08 12.59
C ALA A 395 -4.31 5.29 11.66
N LEU A 396 -4.99 6.39 12.01
CA LEU A 396 -5.00 7.63 11.23
C LEU A 396 -3.63 8.32 11.21
N ASP A 397 -2.83 8.22 12.27
CA ASP A 397 -1.45 8.77 12.32
C ASP A 397 -0.57 8.21 11.21
N LYS A 398 -0.71 6.92 10.92
CA LYS A 398 0.04 6.25 9.87
C LYS A 398 -0.41 6.65 8.45
N LEU A 399 -1.61 7.20 8.29
CA LEU A 399 -2.13 7.69 7.01
C LEU A 399 -1.70 9.14 6.69
N ILE A 400 -1.14 9.87 7.64
CA ILE A 400 -0.71 11.27 7.46
C ILE A 400 0.28 11.39 6.31
N HIS A 401 1.34 10.59 6.32
CA HIS A 401 2.39 10.63 5.32
C HIS A 401 1.91 10.30 3.89
N PRO A 402 1.20 9.19 3.63
CA PRO A 402 0.75 8.87 2.27
C PRO A 402 -0.24 9.91 1.72
N ILE A 403 -1.23 10.35 2.52
CA ILE A 403 -2.22 11.35 2.09
C ILE A 403 -1.53 12.70 1.83
N SER A 404 -0.64 13.15 2.71
CA SER A 404 0.12 14.39 2.53
C SER A 404 1.00 14.35 1.27
N SER A 405 1.59 13.18 0.99
CA SER A 405 2.46 12.99 -0.18
C SER A 405 1.66 13.02 -1.48
N SER A 406 0.47 12.41 -1.52
CA SER A 406 -0.44 12.49 -2.67
C SER A 406 -0.89 13.93 -2.95
N LEU A 407 -1.23 14.70 -1.91
CA LEU A 407 -1.57 16.12 -2.07
C LEU A 407 -0.39 16.93 -2.64
N ALA A 408 0.82 16.69 -2.14
CA ALA A 408 2.01 17.37 -2.64
C ALA A 408 2.29 17.05 -4.13
N ASN A 409 2.03 15.81 -4.56
CA ASN A 409 2.16 15.40 -5.95
C ASN A 409 1.13 16.10 -6.85
N GLU A 410 -0.13 16.19 -6.42
CA GLU A 410 -1.19 16.89 -7.16
C GLU A 410 -0.82 18.36 -7.44
N VAL A 411 -0.37 19.07 -6.40
CA VAL A 411 0.08 20.47 -6.53
C VAL A 411 1.24 20.58 -7.52
N LEU A 412 2.22 19.68 -7.43
CA LEU A 412 3.37 19.67 -8.34
C LEU A 412 2.97 19.40 -9.80
N ILE A 413 2.06 18.44 -10.03
CA ILE A 413 1.57 18.12 -11.38
C ILE A 413 0.87 19.33 -11.99
N LYS A 414 0.09 20.07 -11.19
CA LYS A 414 -0.58 21.29 -11.65
C LYS A 414 0.43 22.39 -11.99
N GLU A 415 1.40 22.67 -11.13
CA GLU A 415 2.48 23.64 -11.38
C GLU A 415 3.23 23.29 -12.68
N LEU A 416 3.61 22.02 -12.87
CA LEU A 416 4.26 21.55 -14.09
C LEU A 416 3.36 21.69 -15.32
N GLY A 417 2.05 21.48 -15.18
CA GLY A 417 1.09 21.66 -16.26
C GLY A 417 0.97 23.12 -16.71
N GLU A 418 0.93 24.05 -15.76
CA GLU A 418 0.92 25.49 -16.01
C GLU A 418 2.23 25.94 -16.66
N GLU A 419 3.38 25.54 -16.11
CA GLU A 419 4.70 25.84 -16.67
C GLU A 419 4.85 25.27 -18.09
N LYS A 420 4.43 24.02 -18.33
CA LYS A 420 4.43 23.41 -19.67
C LYS A 420 3.55 24.18 -20.64
N LYS A 421 2.39 24.69 -20.20
CA LYS A 421 1.48 25.49 -21.03
C LYS A 421 2.10 26.84 -21.38
N GLU A 422 2.78 27.50 -20.44
CA GLU A 422 3.52 28.74 -20.68
C GLU A 422 4.69 28.52 -21.64
N LEU A 423 5.49 27.48 -21.43
CA LEU A 423 6.58 27.09 -22.34
C LEU A 423 6.05 26.78 -23.74
N PHE A 424 4.96 26.03 -23.85
CA PHE A 424 4.33 25.72 -25.13
C PHE A 424 3.82 26.98 -25.82
N ASN A 425 3.11 27.87 -25.11
CA ASN A 425 2.65 29.15 -25.66
C ASN A 425 3.82 30.01 -26.15
N THR A 426 4.90 30.08 -25.39
CA THR A 426 6.10 30.83 -25.78
C THR A 426 6.80 30.19 -26.99
N ALA A 427 6.78 28.86 -27.10
CA ALA A 427 7.41 28.13 -28.19
C ALA A 427 6.66 28.22 -29.53
N ILE A 428 5.33 28.39 -29.52
CA ILE A 428 4.49 28.39 -30.75
C ILE A 428 4.05 29.78 -31.21
N HIS A 429 4.38 30.82 -30.45
CA HIS A 429 4.12 32.21 -30.80
C HIS A 429 5.41 32.94 -31.18
N ASP A 430 5.31 33.88 -32.09
CA ASP A 430 6.39 34.80 -32.42
C ASP A 430 6.50 35.88 -31.34
N SER A 431 7.70 36.07 -30.77
CA SER A 431 7.93 36.94 -29.62
C SER A 431 7.70 38.42 -29.92
N LEU A 432 7.84 38.85 -31.18
CA LEU A 432 7.63 40.24 -31.58
C LEU A 432 6.15 40.53 -31.85
N THR A 433 5.49 39.72 -32.68
CA THR A 433 4.14 40.00 -33.21
C THR A 433 3.01 39.36 -32.41
N GLY A 434 3.30 38.32 -31.61
CA GLY A 434 2.29 37.52 -30.91
C GLY A 434 1.42 36.65 -31.84
N LEU A 435 1.72 36.61 -33.14
CA LEU A 435 1.15 35.64 -34.09
C LEU A 435 1.67 34.23 -33.77
N LYS A 436 1.05 33.21 -34.35
CA LYS A 436 1.65 31.87 -34.33
C LYS A 436 2.94 31.89 -35.16
N ASN A 437 3.91 31.04 -34.83
CA ASN A 437 5.17 30.96 -35.57
C ASN A 437 5.22 29.71 -36.46
N ARG A 438 6.34 29.50 -37.15
CA ARG A 438 6.54 28.34 -38.02
C ARG A 438 6.42 26.99 -37.29
N VAL A 439 6.85 26.90 -36.02
CA VAL A 439 6.71 25.69 -35.20
C VAL A 439 5.23 25.32 -35.03
N PHE A 440 4.35 26.30 -34.86
CA PHE A 440 2.91 26.05 -34.84
C PHE A 440 2.39 25.51 -36.17
N LEU A 441 2.81 26.11 -37.30
CA LEU A 441 2.41 25.66 -38.63
C LEU A 441 2.77 24.19 -38.85
N ASP A 442 4.01 23.80 -38.54
CA ASP A 442 4.48 22.42 -38.61
C ASP A 442 3.59 21.48 -37.79
N SER A 443 3.14 21.92 -36.61
CA SER A 443 2.31 21.09 -35.72
C SER A 443 0.88 20.84 -36.22
N ILE A 444 0.35 21.69 -37.11
CA ILE A 444 -1.05 21.59 -37.60
C ILE A 444 -1.16 21.18 -39.08
N ALA A 445 -0.10 21.38 -39.87
CA ALA A 445 -0.04 21.20 -41.31
C ALA A 445 -0.68 19.89 -41.81
N SER A 446 -0.11 18.74 -41.44
CA SER A 446 -0.55 17.44 -41.95
C SER A 446 -1.95 17.06 -41.48
N ASN A 447 -2.31 17.44 -40.25
CA ASN A 447 -3.61 17.12 -39.66
C ASN A 447 -4.74 17.88 -40.36
N GLU A 448 -4.54 19.16 -40.66
CA GLU A 448 -5.57 19.98 -41.31
C GLU A 448 -5.82 19.56 -42.76
N ILE A 449 -4.76 19.24 -43.51
CA ILE A 449 -4.90 18.69 -44.87
C ILE A 449 -5.63 17.34 -44.85
N SER A 450 -5.27 16.44 -43.93
CA SER A 450 -5.93 15.14 -43.79
C SER A 450 -7.43 15.27 -43.51
N LYS A 451 -7.83 16.24 -42.68
CA LYS A 451 -9.24 16.54 -42.42
C LYS A 451 -9.95 17.09 -43.65
N ALA A 452 -9.33 18.03 -44.37
CA ALA A 452 -9.91 18.59 -45.58
C ALA A 452 -10.15 17.54 -46.67
N ILE A 453 -9.21 16.61 -46.84
CA ILE A 453 -9.38 15.48 -47.76
C ILE A 453 -10.53 14.59 -47.30
N ARG A 454 -10.57 14.24 -46.01
CA ARG A 454 -11.57 13.31 -45.47
C ARG A 454 -13.00 13.87 -45.46
N TYR A 455 -13.15 15.16 -45.17
CA TYR A 455 -14.45 15.82 -45.02
C TYR A 455 -14.80 16.73 -46.20
N GLU A 456 -13.98 16.72 -47.25
CA GLU A 456 -14.21 17.41 -48.53
C GLU A 456 -14.53 18.92 -48.39
N TYR A 457 -13.75 19.63 -47.57
CA TYR A 457 -13.86 21.09 -47.45
C TYR A 457 -12.68 21.84 -48.07
N PRO A 458 -12.89 23.06 -48.59
CA PRO A 458 -11.83 23.85 -49.21
C PRO A 458 -10.88 24.43 -48.14
N ILE A 459 -9.59 24.50 -48.46
CA ILE A 459 -8.58 25.24 -47.69
C ILE A 459 -8.01 26.29 -48.62
N SER A 460 -8.06 27.56 -48.22
CA SER A 460 -7.34 28.63 -48.91
C SER A 460 -6.19 29.17 -48.07
N VAL A 461 -5.07 29.46 -48.71
CA VAL A 461 -3.89 30.08 -48.11
C VAL A 461 -3.71 31.47 -48.67
N ILE A 462 -3.38 32.42 -47.79
CA ILE A 462 -2.96 33.77 -48.15
C ILE A 462 -1.56 33.96 -47.61
N ILE A 463 -0.62 34.43 -48.43
CA ILE A 463 0.69 34.88 -47.96
C ILE A 463 0.82 36.37 -48.20
N PHE A 464 1.16 37.10 -47.14
CA PHE A 464 1.33 38.54 -47.10
C PHE A 464 2.80 38.87 -46.93
N ASP A 465 3.21 39.99 -47.53
CA ASP A 465 4.52 40.60 -47.31
C ASP A 465 4.38 42.12 -47.28
N ILE A 466 5.14 42.74 -46.38
CA ILE A 466 5.15 44.20 -46.21
C ILE A 466 6.03 44.82 -47.30
N ASP A 467 5.41 45.63 -48.15
CA ASP A 467 6.09 46.25 -49.27
C ASP A 467 7.18 47.21 -48.79
N HIS A 468 8.38 47.04 -49.33
CA HIS A 468 9.55 47.87 -49.02
C HIS A 468 9.91 47.90 -47.53
N PHE A 469 9.65 46.81 -46.77
CA PHE A 469 9.95 46.75 -45.34
C PHE A 469 11.41 47.03 -44.98
N LYS A 470 12.35 46.58 -45.83
CA LYS A 470 13.77 46.93 -45.68
C LYS A 470 14.01 48.44 -45.71
N THR A 471 13.34 49.18 -46.60
CA THR A 471 13.43 50.65 -46.66
C THR A 471 12.88 51.30 -45.40
N VAL A 472 11.82 50.75 -44.80
CA VAL A 472 11.30 51.21 -43.51
C VAL A 472 12.36 51.05 -42.42
N ASN A 473 12.99 49.87 -42.33
CA ASN A 473 14.08 49.62 -41.38
C ASN A 473 15.30 50.52 -41.62
N ASP A 474 15.73 50.68 -42.86
CA ASP A 474 16.91 51.47 -43.22
C ASP A 474 16.68 52.98 -42.98
N THR A 475 15.44 53.45 -43.10
CA THR A 475 15.09 54.89 -42.95
C THR A 475 14.78 55.27 -41.51
N TYR A 476 14.01 54.45 -40.79
CA TYR A 476 13.46 54.78 -39.47
C TYR A 476 14.07 53.95 -38.32
N GLY A 477 14.96 53.01 -38.65
CA GLY A 477 15.58 52.09 -37.71
C GLY A 477 14.71 50.85 -37.43
N HIS A 478 15.38 49.78 -36.97
CA HIS A 478 14.73 48.49 -36.70
C HIS A 478 13.59 48.57 -35.68
N LEU A 479 13.70 49.41 -34.65
CA LEU A 479 12.62 49.60 -33.66
C LEU A 479 11.33 50.14 -34.29
N ALA A 480 11.43 51.00 -35.31
CA ALA A 480 10.29 51.51 -36.04
C ALA A 480 9.69 50.46 -36.98
N GLY A 481 10.54 49.65 -37.63
CA GLY A 481 10.08 48.51 -38.43
C GLY A 481 9.39 47.44 -37.60
N ASP A 482 9.92 47.11 -36.43
CA ASP A 482 9.32 46.20 -35.47
C ASP A 482 7.92 46.66 -35.04
N PHE A 483 7.76 47.95 -34.75
CA PHE A 483 6.46 48.55 -34.45
C PHE A 483 5.47 48.44 -35.62
N VAL A 484 5.91 48.75 -36.85
CA VAL A 484 5.07 48.63 -38.05
C VAL A 484 4.62 47.18 -38.25
N LEU A 485 5.54 46.23 -38.11
CA LEU A 485 5.25 44.81 -38.23
C LEU A 485 4.28 44.31 -37.16
N GLN A 486 4.41 44.77 -35.91
CA GLN A 486 3.47 44.49 -34.82
C GLN A 486 2.06 45.01 -35.14
N GLU A 487 1.93 46.26 -35.58
CA GLU A 487 0.63 46.86 -35.89
C GLU A 487 -0.05 46.21 -37.10
N ILE A 488 0.72 45.89 -38.15
CA ILE A 488 0.21 45.13 -39.31
C ILE A 488 -0.25 43.74 -38.88
N SER A 489 0.53 43.05 -38.05
CA SER A 489 0.17 41.73 -37.53
C SER A 489 -1.13 41.75 -36.73
N LYS A 490 -1.38 42.80 -35.93
CA LYS A 490 -2.65 43.00 -35.21
C LYS A 490 -3.83 43.19 -36.17
N ILE A 491 -3.66 44.02 -37.20
CA ILE A 491 -4.68 44.26 -38.23
C ILE A 491 -5.04 42.97 -38.96
N ILE A 492 -4.03 42.20 -39.37
CA ILE A 492 -4.21 40.92 -40.05
C ILE A 492 -4.96 39.97 -39.12
N LYS A 493 -4.46 39.73 -37.90
CA LYS A 493 -5.08 38.80 -36.93
C LYS A 493 -6.54 39.13 -36.63
N ALA A 494 -6.86 40.41 -36.45
CA ALA A 494 -8.23 40.86 -36.16
C ALA A 494 -9.20 40.67 -37.35
N SER A 495 -8.67 40.50 -38.56
CA SER A 495 -9.46 40.30 -39.77
C SER A 495 -9.82 38.83 -40.04
N PHE A 496 -9.35 37.90 -39.21
CA PHE A 496 -9.58 36.45 -39.34
C PHE A 496 -10.43 35.88 -38.20
N ARG A 497 -11.06 34.72 -38.45
CA ARG A 497 -11.87 34.00 -37.45
C ARG A 497 -10.95 33.24 -36.50
N THR A 498 -11.48 32.82 -35.36
CA THR A 498 -10.78 31.96 -34.40
C THR A 498 -10.40 30.58 -34.98
N THR A 499 -11.10 30.14 -36.03
CA THR A 499 -10.83 28.89 -36.76
C THR A 499 -9.75 29.02 -37.83
N ASP A 500 -9.40 30.25 -38.20
CA ASP A 500 -8.36 30.51 -39.20
C ASP A 500 -7.00 30.60 -38.49
N TYR A 501 -5.93 30.20 -39.16
CA TYR A 501 -4.58 30.23 -38.60
C TYR A 501 -3.79 31.38 -39.20
N VAL A 502 -3.32 32.30 -38.37
CA VAL A 502 -2.46 33.42 -38.80
C VAL A 502 -1.07 33.24 -38.20
N ILE A 503 -0.09 33.05 -39.07
CA ILE A 503 1.27 32.62 -38.75
C ILE A 503 2.28 33.64 -39.29
N ARG A 504 3.24 34.08 -38.49
CA ARG A 504 4.45 34.74 -38.99
C ARG A 504 5.36 33.67 -39.57
N TYR A 505 5.53 33.68 -40.89
CA TYR A 505 6.24 32.66 -41.64
C TYR A 505 7.73 32.97 -41.78
N GLY A 506 8.06 34.25 -41.95
CA GLY A 506 9.41 34.78 -42.14
C GLY A 506 9.61 36.14 -41.47
N GLY A 507 10.60 36.91 -41.91
CA GLY A 507 10.92 38.23 -41.36
C GLY A 507 9.70 39.15 -41.32
N GLU A 508 9.20 39.51 -42.48
CA GLU A 508 8.02 40.35 -42.72
C GLU A 508 6.84 39.58 -43.34
N GLU A 509 7.01 38.26 -43.54
CA GLU A 509 6.05 37.39 -44.21
C GLU A 509 5.04 36.81 -43.22
N ILE A 510 3.76 36.95 -43.54
CA ILE A 510 2.65 36.44 -42.73
C ILE A 510 1.77 35.53 -43.59
N VAL A 511 1.56 34.31 -43.15
CA VAL A 511 0.69 33.32 -43.80
C VAL A 511 -0.62 33.20 -43.03
N ALA A 512 -1.74 33.25 -43.74
CA ALA A 512 -3.05 32.90 -43.21
C ALA A 512 -3.57 31.62 -43.89
N ILE A 513 -3.99 30.64 -43.10
CA ILE A 513 -4.62 29.40 -43.56
C ILE A 513 -6.10 29.46 -43.15
N LEU A 514 -6.99 29.32 -44.12
CA LEU A 514 -8.42 29.46 -43.94
C LEU A 514 -9.13 28.14 -44.29
N PRO A 515 -9.35 27.26 -43.30
CA PRO A 515 -10.24 26.11 -43.47
C PRO A 515 -11.66 26.55 -43.83
N TYR A 516 -12.34 25.76 -44.66
CA TYR A 516 -13.70 26.00 -45.14
C TYR A 516 -13.89 27.28 -45.98
N ALA A 517 -12.81 27.88 -46.47
CA ALA A 517 -12.85 29.07 -47.32
C ALA A 517 -12.37 28.75 -48.74
N LYS A 518 -13.15 29.19 -49.74
CA LYS A 518 -12.76 29.16 -51.15
C LYS A 518 -11.89 30.37 -51.50
N GLU A 519 -11.20 30.30 -52.63
CA GLU A 519 -10.28 31.31 -53.14
C GLU A 519 -10.93 32.70 -53.15
N GLN A 520 -12.19 32.77 -53.62
CA GLN A 520 -12.93 34.03 -53.73
C GLN A 520 -13.10 34.75 -52.38
N ASP A 521 -13.36 33.99 -51.31
CA ASP A 521 -13.56 34.55 -49.97
C ASP A 521 -12.24 34.97 -49.33
N ALA A 522 -11.20 34.14 -49.51
CA ALA A 522 -9.84 34.47 -49.10
C ALA A 522 -9.32 35.73 -49.81
N CYS A 523 -9.62 35.89 -51.10
CA CYS A 523 -9.29 37.07 -51.89
C CYS A 523 -9.96 38.35 -51.42
N LYS A 524 -11.27 38.31 -51.15
CA LYS A 524 -11.99 39.45 -50.58
C LYS A 524 -11.39 39.86 -49.24
N ARG A 525 -11.00 38.88 -48.42
CA ARG A 525 -10.36 39.13 -47.12
C ARG A 525 -8.97 39.75 -47.26
N ALA A 526 -8.13 39.19 -48.14
CA ALA A 526 -6.81 39.74 -48.43
C ALA A 526 -6.90 41.19 -48.93
N GLU A 527 -7.82 41.48 -49.86
CA GLU A 527 -7.98 42.83 -50.42
C GLU A 527 -8.52 43.83 -49.39
N HIS A 528 -9.40 43.38 -48.49
CA HIS A 528 -9.85 44.19 -47.37
C HIS A 528 -8.69 44.57 -46.43
N ILE A 529 -7.88 43.59 -46.03
CA ILE A 529 -6.69 43.80 -45.19
C ILE A 529 -5.70 44.75 -45.88
N ARG A 530 -5.45 44.56 -47.18
CA ARG A 530 -4.58 45.42 -47.98
C ARG A 530 -5.01 46.89 -47.91
N LYS A 531 -6.29 47.17 -48.17
CA LYS A 531 -6.86 48.53 -48.10
C LYS A 531 -6.78 49.14 -46.71
N MET A 532 -7.00 48.33 -45.66
CA MET A 532 -6.87 48.79 -44.28
C MET A 532 -5.44 49.25 -43.97
N ILE A 533 -4.42 48.50 -44.43
CA ILE A 533 -3.01 48.84 -44.19
C ILE A 533 -2.59 50.04 -45.04
N GLU A 534 -2.98 50.08 -46.32
CA GLU A 534 -2.75 51.22 -47.21
C GLU A 534 -3.28 52.55 -46.63
N GLY A 535 -4.46 52.50 -45.99
CA GLY A 535 -5.07 53.67 -45.34
C GLY A 535 -4.53 53.99 -43.93
N LYS A 536 -3.63 53.17 -43.38
CA LYS A 536 -3.15 53.31 -42.00
C LYS A 536 -1.89 54.17 -41.93
N GLU A 537 -1.91 55.14 -41.04
CA GLU A 537 -0.71 55.87 -40.62
C GLU A 537 -0.13 55.23 -39.36
N PHE A 538 1.12 54.78 -39.44
CA PHE A 538 1.86 54.17 -38.32
C PHE A 538 2.68 55.26 -37.62
N VAL A 539 2.21 55.71 -36.46
CA VAL A 539 2.81 56.83 -35.71
C VAL A 539 3.70 56.29 -34.59
N ILE A 540 5.00 56.57 -34.66
CA ILE A 540 5.98 56.21 -33.62
C ILE A 540 6.85 57.43 -33.29
N GLY A 541 6.75 57.92 -32.05
CA GLY A 541 7.36 59.20 -31.66
C GLY A 541 6.84 60.35 -32.52
N ASN A 542 7.74 61.03 -33.24
CA ASN A 542 7.40 62.12 -34.17
C ASN A 542 7.34 61.70 -35.64
N ASN A 543 7.51 60.41 -35.94
CA ASN A 543 7.53 59.90 -37.31
C ASN A 543 6.15 59.36 -37.70
N ILE A 544 5.72 59.68 -38.92
CA ILE A 544 4.54 59.08 -39.56
C ILE A 544 5.05 58.19 -40.69
N ILE A 545 4.87 56.87 -40.54
CA ILE A 545 5.29 55.87 -41.52
C ILE A 545 4.06 55.41 -42.29
N LYS A 546 4.16 55.38 -43.63
CA LYS A 546 3.17 54.82 -44.54
C LYS A 546 3.80 53.65 -45.29
N THR A 547 3.14 52.51 -45.28
CA THR A 547 3.56 51.32 -46.03
C THR A 547 2.33 50.59 -46.55
N THR A 548 2.55 49.64 -47.46
CA THR A 548 1.51 48.81 -48.06
C THR A 548 1.88 47.35 -47.88
N ILE A 549 0.94 46.45 -48.18
CA ILE A 549 1.21 45.02 -48.24
C ILE A 549 0.83 44.48 -49.62
N SER A 550 1.56 43.47 -50.06
CA SER A 550 1.17 42.64 -51.19
C SER A 550 0.73 41.26 -50.69
N ALA A 551 -0.16 40.60 -51.43
CA ALA A 551 -0.62 39.26 -51.05
C ALA A 551 -0.78 38.32 -52.25
N GLY A 552 -0.48 37.04 -52.04
CA GLY A 552 -0.84 35.94 -52.92
C GLY A 552 -1.86 35.03 -52.26
N VAL A 553 -2.91 34.64 -52.98
CA VAL A 553 -3.97 33.75 -52.48
C VAL A 553 -3.99 32.48 -53.31
N TYR A 554 -4.11 31.30 -52.71
CA TYR A 554 -4.27 30.02 -53.43
C TYR A 554 -5.23 29.09 -52.67
N GLU A 555 -6.21 28.52 -53.36
CA GLU A 555 -7.08 27.47 -52.82
C GLU A 555 -6.49 26.09 -53.16
N ARG A 556 -6.42 25.21 -52.15
CA ARG A 556 -6.01 23.81 -52.31
C ARG A 556 -6.85 23.15 -53.39
N ARG A 557 -6.19 22.45 -54.30
CA ARG A 557 -6.81 21.55 -55.26
C ARG A 557 -6.51 20.12 -54.81
N ASP A 558 -5.42 19.56 -55.30
CA ASP A 558 -5.05 18.16 -55.10
C ASP A 558 -3.85 18.00 -54.15
N GLU A 559 -3.20 19.10 -53.73
CA GLU A 559 -1.95 19.10 -52.95
C GLU A 559 -2.11 18.45 -51.58
N THR A 560 -1.29 17.45 -51.26
CA THR A 560 -1.36 16.73 -49.98
C THR A 560 -0.49 17.34 -48.88
N ASP A 561 0.25 18.39 -49.19
CA ASP A 561 1.10 19.11 -48.25
C ASP A 561 0.76 20.61 -48.22
N ILE A 562 0.62 21.18 -47.03
CA ILE A 562 0.36 22.61 -46.84
C ILE A 562 1.47 23.47 -47.44
N TYR A 563 2.71 22.97 -47.46
CA TYR A 563 3.85 23.70 -47.99
C TYR A 563 3.79 23.87 -49.51
N GLU A 564 3.18 22.94 -50.23
CA GLU A 564 2.92 23.08 -51.68
C GLU A 564 1.90 24.19 -51.96
N ILE A 565 0.86 24.27 -51.14
CA ILE A 565 -0.20 25.28 -51.21
C ILE A 565 0.36 26.67 -50.88
N ILE A 566 1.20 26.77 -49.82
CA ILE A 566 1.93 28.00 -49.49
C ILE A 566 2.85 28.39 -50.65
N GLY A 567 3.58 27.44 -51.24
CA GLY A 567 4.45 27.72 -52.39
C GLY A 567 3.71 28.21 -53.63
N ALA A 568 2.48 27.75 -53.85
CA ALA A 568 1.62 28.27 -54.92
C ALA A 568 1.12 29.69 -54.63
N ALA A 569 0.74 29.98 -53.37
CA ALA A 569 0.39 31.34 -52.94
C ALA A 569 1.60 32.30 -53.04
N ASP A 570 2.81 31.83 -52.69
CA ASP A 570 4.05 32.61 -52.76
C ASP A 570 4.39 33.04 -54.18
N LYS A 571 4.24 32.15 -55.17
CA LYS A 571 4.38 32.53 -56.60
C LYS A 571 3.44 33.67 -57.00
N ARG A 572 2.22 33.71 -56.44
CA ARG A 572 1.26 34.80 -56.69
C ARG A 572 1.65 36.08 -55.96
N LEU A 573 2.18 35.99 -54.75
CA LEU A 573 2.75 37.12 -54.03
C LEU A 573 3.95 37.73 -54.77
N TYR A 574 4.84 36.89 -55.29
CA TYR A 574 5.99 37.32 -56.09
C TYR A 574 5.54 38.13 -57.31
N ARG A 575 4.53 37.66 -58.04
CA ARG A 575 3.92 38.42 -59.15
C ARG A 575 3.29 39.75 -58.69
N ALA A 576 2.72 39.81 -57.48
CA ALA A 576 2.17 41.05 -56.93
C ALA A 576 3.31 42.07 -56.70
N LYS A 577 4.45 41.59 -56.18
CA LYS A 577 5.66 42.41 -55.98
C LYS A 577 6.26 42.92 -57.28
N GLU A 578 6.31 42.11 -58.34
CA GLU A 578 6.81 42.52 -59.66
C GLU A 578 5.85 43.45 -60.41
N SER A 579 4.54 43.25 -60.26
CA SER A 579 3.51 44.04 -60.96
C SER A 579 3.18 45.38 -60.30
N GLY A 580 4.06 45.89 -59.44
CA GLY A 580 3.95 47.23 -58.84
C GLY A 580 3.55 47.27 -57.36
N ARG A 581 3.50 46.12 -56.67
CA ARG A 581 3.19 46.02 -55.22
C ARG A 581 1.80 46.54 -54.87
N ASN A 582 1.45 46.55 -53.58
CA ASN A 582 0.16 46.97 -53.06
C ASN A 582 -1.02 46.32 -53.79
N LYS A 583 -0.93 45.01 -54.01
CA LYS A 583 -1.90 44.22 -54.79
C LYS A 583 -2.10 42.84 -54.20
N VAL A 584 -3.27 42.27 -54.46
CA VAL A 584 -3.60 40.87 -54.18
C VAL A 584 -3.72 40.11 -55.49
N ILE A 585 -2.97 39.02 -55.66
CA ILE A 585 -3.10 38.12 -56.81
C ILE A 585 -3.78 36.82 -56.39
N CYS A 586 -4.90 36.56 -57.06
CA CYS A 586 -5.83 35.49 -56.74
C CYS A 586 -5.97 34.42 -57.81
N LYS A 587 -5.59 34.70 -59.05
CA LYS A 587 -5.70 33.79 -60.19
C LYS A 587 -4.43 33.87 -61.02
N ASP A 588 -4.17 32.79 -61.74
CA ASP A 588 -2.95 32.63 -62.54
C ASP A 588 -2.91 33.51 -63.78
#